data_AF-A0A0C5E1G4-F1
#
_entry.id   AF-A0A0C5E1G4-F1
#
_cell.length_a   1.000
_cell.length_b   1.000
_cell.length_c   1.000
_cell.angle_alpha   90.00
_cell.angle_beta   90.00
_cell.angle_gamma   90.00
#
_symmetry.space_group_name_H-M   'P 1'
#
loop_
_entity.id
_entity.type
_entity.pdbx_description
1 polymer ?
#
loop_
_entity_poly.entity_id
_entity_poly.type
_entity_poly.pdbx_seq_one_letter_code
_entity_poly.pdbx_strand_id
1 'polypeptide(L)'
;PLLISANPTYPRLQITAVPYKNPAVPSNFTMTLRKYLEGALIDSISQVDNDRIVEFTFTTRDELGDTQHLKLIVEIMARHSNVSLVNQETGKIIDTIKHVGSDQNRVRLLLPGALFRMPPKQERTNPYLPNQHYPKLFSQFQGDQAGLAKALQHQYQGFGKDSAAELAAELLAADNLPTAYEGFLRHFEHPEPVLIEDQRGKQRFEAFPPLDPTGLTITHFATLSELLDGYYAAKAEHDRTKELAGQVLKVVNNELKKDKRKVKKL
;
A
#
# COMPACT_ATOMS: atom_id res chain seq x y z
N PRO A 1 -0.38 4.60 17.66
CA PRO A 1 -1.09 5.60 16.80
C PRO A 1 -1.35 5.01 15.41
N LEU A 2 -2.39 5.44 14.70
CA LEU A 2 -2.62 5.04 13.31
C LEU A 2 -1.78 5.92 12.37
N LEU A 3 -0.98 5.30 11.51
CA LEU A 3 -0.21 5.96 10.46
C LEU A 3 -0.90 5.74 9.11
N ILE A 4 -1.28 6.84 8.44
CA ILE A 4 -1.78 6.85 7.07
C ILE A 4 -0.74 7.55 6.19
N SER A 5 -0.05 6.78 5.35
CA SER A 5 0.95 7.32 4.42
C SER A 5 0.44 7.25 2.98
N ALA A 6 0.30 8.40 2.34
CA ALA A 6 0.12 8.53 0.89
C ALA A 6 1.44 8.88 0.17
N ASN A 7 2.59 8.57 0.79
CA ASN A 7 3.90 8.80 0.18
C ASN A 7 4.01 8.05 -1.16
N PRO A 8 4.55 8.64 -2.25
CA PRO A 8 4.64 7.98 -3.56
C PRO A 8 5.44 6.68 -3.56
N THR A 9 6.44 6.58 -2.69
CA THR A 9 7.36 5.44 -2.60
C THR A 9 6.93 4.47 -1.52
N TYR A 10 6.43 4.97 -0.38
CA TYR A 10 6.10 4.17 0.80
C TYR A 10 4.66 4.37 1.28
N PRO A 11 3.64 4.21 0.40
CA PRO A 11 2.27 4.35 0.84
C PRO A 11 1.87 3.11 1.64
N ARG A 12 1.26 3.34 2.81
CA ARG A 12 0.88 2.27 3.73
C ARG A 12 -0.09 2.78 4.79
N LEU A 13 -0.72 1.82 5.44
CA LEU A 13 -1.59 2.01 6.59
C LEU A 13 -1.13 1.02 7.67
N GLN A 14 -0.87 1.51 8.88
CA GLN A 14 -0.46 0.63 9.99
C GLN A 14 -0.71 1.29 11.33
N ILE A 15 -0.77 0.49 12.39
CA ILE A 15 -0.48 0.99 13.73
C ILE A 15 1.05 1.11 13.84
N THR A 16 1.53 2.15 14.49
CA THR A 16 2.97 2.38 14.67
C THR A 16 3.27 2.74 16.10
N ALA A 17 4.40 2.22 16.60
CA ALA A 17 5.01 2.63 17.86
C ALA A 17 6.14 3.64 17.64
N VAL A 18 6.53 3.91 16.39
CA VAL A 18 7.57 4.88 16.06
C VAL A 18 7.11 6.29 16.46
N PRO A 19 7.91 7.02 17.26
CA PRO A 19 7.56 8.38 17.66
C PRO A 19 7.76 9.35 16.49
N TYR A 20 6.66 9.83 15.92
CA TYR A 20 6.70 10.90 14.91
C TYR A 20 6.64 12.28 15.56
N LYS A 21 7.53 13.17 15.12
CA LYS A 21 7.50 14.58 15.53
C LYS A 21 6.46 15.33 14.71
N ASN A 22 5.45 15.87 15.38
CA ASN A 22 4.46 16.74 14.73
C ASN A 22 5.16 18.00 14.17
N PRO A 23 4.81 18.44 12.95
CA PRO A 23 5.33 19.69 12.41
C PRO A 23 4.85 20.88 13.23
N ALA A 24 5.67 21.93 13.32
CA ALA A 24 5.32 23.15 14.08
C ALA A 24 4.10 23.87 13.48
N VAL A 25 3.96 23.85 12.15
CA VAL A 25 2.82 24.40 11.43
C VAL A 25 2.07 23.24 10.76
N PRO A 26 0.81 22.97 11.14
CA PRO A 26 0.00 21.94 10.49
C PRO A 26 -0.36 22.36 9.07
N SER A 27 -0.55 21.38 8.18
CA SER A 27 -1.05 21.66 6.83
C SER A 27 -2.54 21.99 6.84
N ASN A 28 -3.04 22.61 5.77
CA ASN A 28 -4.48 22.87 5.62
C ASN A 28 -5.30 21.57 5.72
N PHE A 29 -4.84 20.50 5.08
CA PHE A 29 -5.50 19.19 5.16
C PHE A 29 -5.54 18.66 6.60
N THR A 30 -4.46 18.81 7.37
CA THR A 30 -4.44 18.46 8.80
C THR A 30 -5.46 19.26 9.60
N MET A 31 -5.57 20.56 9.32
CA MET A 31 -6.56 21.42 9.99
C MET A 31 -7.99 21.05 9.62
N THR A 32 -8.25 20.69 8.36
CA THR A 32 -9.54 20.13 7.93
C THR A 32 -9.86 18.85 8.69
N LEU A 33 -8.92 17.89 8.75
CA LEU A 33 -9.14 16.65 9.49
C LEU A 33 -9.42 16.91 10.98
N ARG A 34 -8.74 17.87 11.62
CA ARG A 34 -9.05 18.25 13.02
C ARG A 34 -10.46 18.79 13.15
N LYS A 35 -10.88 19.72 12.29
CA LYS A 35 -12.23 20.28 12.31
C LYS A 35 -13.32 19.20 12.29
N TYR A 36 -13.12 18.15 11.50
CA TYR A 36 -14.16 17.15 11.23
C TYR A 36 -14.03 15.84 12.03
N LEU A 37 -12.80 15.43 12.37
CA LEU A 37 -12.52 14.12 12.95
C LEU A 37 -12.01 14.19 14.40
N GLU A 38 -11.67 15.36 14.93
CA GLU A 38 -11.27 15.48 16.34
C GLU A 38 -12.46 15.21 17.26
N GLY A 39 -12.35 14.19 18.11
CA GLY A 39 -13.44 13.72 18.95
C GLY A 39 -14.52 12.89 18.21
N ALA A 40 -14.38 12.67 16.90
CA ALA A 40 -15.28 11.81 16.15
C ALA A 40 -15.12 10.34 16.54
N LEU A 41 -16.20 9.58 16.48
CA LEU A 41 -16.19 8.14 16.72
C LEU A 41 -16.03 7.39 15.40
N ILE A 42 -15.20 6.36 15.38
CA ILE A 42 -15.09 5.44 14.25
C ILE A 42 -16.22 4.43 14.35
N ASP A 43 -17.07 4.38 13.34
CA ASP A 43 -18.18 3.42 13.28
C ASP A 43 -17.74 2.10 12.66
N SER A 44 -16.97 2.17 11.57
CA SER A 44 -16.44 0.98 10.90
C SER A 44 -15.13 1.27 10.15
N ILE A 45 -14.37 0.20 9.94
CA ILE A 45 -13.21 0.17 9.05
C ILE A 45 -13.44 -1.00 8.09
N SER A 46 -13.47 -0.72 6.79
CA SER A 46 -13.74 -1.73 5.77
C SER A 46 -12.81 -1.59 4.58
N GLN A 47 -12.39 -2.71 4.01
CA GLN A 47 -11.72 -2.76 2.71
C GLN A 47 -12.77 -2.77 1.58
N VAL A 48 -12.47 -2.09 0.47
CA VAL A 48 -13.30 -2.14 -0.74
C VAL A 48 -12.89 -3.34 -1.57
N ASP A 49 -13.76 -4.33 -1.66
CA ASP A 49 -13.49 -5.63 -2.30
C ASP A 49 -12.14 -6.21 -1.81
N ASN A 50 -11.28 -6.69 -2.71
CA ASN A 50 -9.88 -6.98 -2.40
C ASN A 50 -8.93 -5.98 -3.09
N ASP A 51 -9.36 -4.73 -3.25
CA ASP A 51 -8.50 -3.66 -3.75
C ASP A 51 -7.78 -2.95 -2.59
N ARG A 52 -6.78 -2.13 -2.91
CA ARG A 52 -5.94 -1.42 -1.94
C ARG A 52 -6.59 -0.11 -1.51
N ILE A 53 -7.85 -0.18 -1.11
CA ILE A 53 -8.67 0.95 -0.66
C ILE A 53 -9.31 0.60 0.67
N VAL A 54 -9.05 1.44 1.68
CA VAL A 54 -9.63 1.30 3.02
C VAL A 54 -10.54 2.48 3.30
N GLU A 55 -11.75 2.21 3.76
CA GLU A 55 -12.73 3.20 4.16
C GLU A 55 -12.89 3.17 5.67
N PHE A 56 -12.74 4.33 6.30
CA PHE A 56 -13.12 4.56 7.68
C PHE A 56 -14.41 5.37 7.66
N THR A 57 -15.44 4.91 8.36
CA THR A 57 -16.67 5.67 8.55
C THR A 57 -16.69 6.26 9.95
N PHE A 58 -17.20 7.48 10.07
CA PHE A 58 -17.24 8.22 11.31
C PHE A 58 -18.60 8.84 11.53
N THR A 59 -18.99 8.90 12.80
CA THR A 59 -20.08 9.74 13.28
C THR A 59 -19.48 10.86 14.14
N THR A 60 -19.82 12.09 13.78
CA THR A 60 -19.39 13.31 14.48
C THR A 60 -20.57 14.26 14.67
N ARG A 61 -20.34 15.37 15.36
CA ARG A 61 -21.30 16.49 15.45
C ARG A 61 -20.68 17.75 14.87
N ASP A 62 -21.47 18.52 14.15
CA ASP A 62 -21.02 19.81 13.63
C ASP A 62 -21.07 20.92 14.70
N GLU A 63 -20.75 22.15 14.30
CA GLU A 63 -20.73 23.33 15.17
C GLU A 63 -22.11 23.70 15.74
N LEU A 64 -23.20 23.22 15.11
CA LEU A 64 -24.58 23.44 15.54
C LEU A 64 -25.10 22.27 16.42
N GLY A 65 -24.31 21.20 16.54
CA GLY A 65 -24.64 20.01 17.31
C GLY A 65 -25.37 18.94 16.50
N ASP A 66 -25.57 19.15 15.20
CA ASP A 66 -26.22 18.20 14.31
C ASP A 66 -25.28 17.02 14.02
N THR A 67 -25.85 15.83 13.90
CA THR A 67 -25.07 14.61 13.62
C THR A 67 -24.62 14.61 12.16
N GLN A 68 -23.35 14.29 11.92
CA GLN A 68 -22.77 14.22 10.60
C GLN A 68 -22.03 12.89 10.39
N HIS A 69 -22.29 12.25 9.24
CA HIS A 69 -21.61 11.04 8.82
C HIS A 69 -20.52 11.34 7.79
N LEU A 70 -19.31 10.89 8.09
CA LEU A 70 -18.12 11.15 7.29
C LEU A 70 -17.44 9.84 6.89
N LYS A 71 -16.75 9.88 5.75
CA LYS A 71 -15.92 8.78 5.28
C LYS A 71 -14.51 9.28 4.98
N LEU A 72 -13.49 8.67 5.59
CA LEU A 72 -12.09 8.84 5.21
C LEU A 72 -11.67 7.67 4.33
N ILE A 73 -11.38 7.95 3.06
CA ILE A 73 -11.03 6.97 2.05
C ILE A 73 -9.53 7.03 1.81
N VAL A 74 -8.84 5.92 2.09
CA VAL A 74 -7.39 5.78 1.92
C VAL A 74 -7.11 4.88 0.73
N GLU A 75 -6.49 5.42 -0.30
CA GLU A 75 -6.14 4.70 -1.53
C GLU A 75 -4.63 4.49 -1.59
N ILE A 76 -4.18 3.24 -1.63
CA ILE A 76 -2.76 2.87 -1.65
C ILE A 76 -2.39 2.41 -3.07
N MET A 77 -1.98 3.37 -3.89
CA MET A 77 -1.75 3.22 -5.33
C MET A 77 -0.38 3.79 -5.76
N ALA A 78 0.68 3.54 -4.96
CA ALA A 78 2.03 4.08 -5.20
C ALA A 78 2.01 5.62 -5.35
N ARG A 79 2.48 6.15 -6.48
CA ARG A 79 2.46 7.59 -6.79
C ARG A 79 1.06 8.21 -6.81
N HIS A 80 0.02 7.41 -7.09
CA HIS A 80 -1.38 7.83 -7.12
C HIS A 80 -2.10 7.67 -5.78
N SER A 81 -1.39 7.25 -4.72
CA SER A 81 -1.99 7.12 -3.39
C SER A 81 -2.54 8.45 -2.91
N ASN A 82 -3.70 8.42 -2.27
CA ASN A 82 -4.39 9.60 -1.78
C ASN A 82 -5.21 9.28 -0.53
N VAL A 83 -5.60 10.32 0.19
CA VAL A 83 -6.47 10.26 1.37
C VAL A 83 -7.53 11.32 1.15
N SER A 84 -8.79 10.93 1.13
CA SER A 84 -9.92 11.83 0.86
C SER A 84 -10.92 11.77 2.01
N LEU A 85 -11.25 12.92 2.57
CA LEU A 85 -12.36 13.05 3.50
C LEU A 85 -13.62 13.42 2.71
N VAL A 86 -14.70 12.67 2.90
CA VAL A 86 -15.94 12.78 2.13
C VAL A 86 -17.12 12.88 3.09
N ASN A 87 -18.05 13.79 2.83
CA ASN A 87 -19.33 13.82 3.51
C ASN A 87 -20.22 12.72 2.93
N GLN A 88 -20.69 11.80 3.77
CA GLN A 88 -21.37 10.59 3.32
C GLN A 88 -22.75 10.86 2.71
N GLU A 89 -23.48 11.84 3.24
CA GLU A 89 -24.84 12.19 2.78
C GLU A 89 -24.82 12.83 1.39
N THR A 90 -23.89 13.75 1.17
CA THR A 90 -23.78 14.50 -0.10
C THR A 90 -22.89 13.80 -1.13
N GLY A 91 -22.05 12.85 -0.69
CA GLY A 91 -21.01 12.23 -1.51
C GLY A 91 -19.90 13.20 -1.96
N LYS A 92 -19.85 14.41 -1.38
CA LYS A 92 -18.88 15.44 -1.76
C LYS A 92 -17.60 15.32 -0.95
N ILE A 93 -16.48 15.54 -1.63
CA ILE A 93 -15.15 15.66 -1.03
C ILE A 93 -15.13 16.91 -0.17
N ILE A 94 -14.79 16.74 1.10
CA ILE A 94 -14.48 17.85 2.01
C ILE A 94 -13.07 18.36 1.69
N ASP A 95 -12.08 17.46 1.70
CA ASP A 95 -10.71 17.77 1.31
C ASP A 95 -9.92 16.48 1.00
N THR A 96 -8.77 16.61 0.35
CA THR A 96 -7.85 15.49 0.08
C THR A 96 -6.41 15.87 0.35
N ILE A 97 -5.56 14.89 0.71
CA ILE A 97 -4.13 15.15 0.95
C ILE A 97 -3.40 15.54 -0.34
N LYS A 98 -3.89 15.10 -1.50
CA LYS A 98 -3.40 15.51 -2.82
C LYS A 98 -4.57 15.95 -3.69
N HIS A 99 -4.61 17.23 -4.03
CA HIS A 99 -5.55 17.80 -4.99
C HIS A 99 -5.18 17.34 -6.41
N VAL A 100 -6.15 16.80 -7.14
CA VAL A 100 -5.97 16.34 -8.52
C VAL A 100 -7.00 17.02 -9.41
N GLY A 101 -6.53 17.97 -10.22
CA GLY A 101 -7.31 18.68 -11.22
C GLY A 101 -7.59 17.85 -12.48
N SER A 102 -8.47 18.35 -13.33
CA SER A 102 -8.86 17.72 -14.60
C SER A 102 -7.74 17.67 -15.65
N ASP A 103 -6.73 18.53 -15.49
CA ASP A 103 -5.51 18.59 -16.29
C ASP A 103 -4.56 17.42 -16.01
N GLN A 104 -4.47 16.98 -14.75
CA GLN A 104 -3.59 15.90 -14.31
C GLN A 104 -4.23 14.52 -14.41
N ASN A 105 -5.56 14.45 -14.20
CA ASN A 105 -6.29 13.20 -14.29
C ASN A 105 -7.64 13.43 -14.99
N ARG A 106 -7.74 12.93 -16.22
CA ARG A 106 -8.97 13.03 -17.03
C ARG A 106 -10.11 12.14 -16.52
N VAL A 107 -9.79 11.16 -15.66
CA VAL A 107 -10.73 10.13 -15.23
C VAL A 107 -11.56 10.60 -14.04
N ARG A 108 -10.92 11.28 -13.07
CA ARG A 108 -11.61 11.76 -11.86
C ARG A 108 -10.98 13.03 -11.30
N LEU A 109 -11.83 13.88 -10.77
CA LEU A 109 -11.49 15.11 -10.07
C LEU A 109 -11.44 14.85 -8.57
N LEU A 110 -10.32 15.19 -7.91
CA LEU A 110 -10.18 15.10 -6.45
C LEU A 110 -9.89 16.48 -5.89
N LEU A 111 -10.95 17.26 -5.70
CA LEU A 111 -10.92 18.61 -5.15
C LEU A 111 -12.07 18.80 -4.15
N PRO A 112 -11.91 19.68 -3.14
CA PRO A 112 -13.01 20.09 -2.26
C PRO A 112 -14.27 20.48 -3.04
N GLY A 113 -15.43 20.03 -2.57
CA GLY A 113 -16.75 20.28 -3.14
C GLY A 113 -17.12 19.39 -4.34
N ALA A 114 -16.17 18.70 -4.97
CA ALA A 114 -16.46 17.75 -6.05
C ALA A 114 -17.10 16.46 -5.51
N LEU A 115 -17.91 15.79 -6.33
CA LEU A 115 -18.43 14.46 -6.00
C LEU A 115 -17.29 13.44 -6.00
N PHE A 116 -17.14 12.68 -4.92
CA PHE A 116 -16.15 11.62 -4.85
C PHE A 116 -16.52 10.48 -5.81
N ARG A 117 -15.52 9.96 -6.52
CA ARG A 117 -15.67 8.80 -7.40
C ARG A 117 -14.53 7.82 -7.14
N MET A 118 -14.90 6.55 -7.00
CA MET A 118 -13.96 5.45 -6.90
C MET A 118 -13.01 5.42 -8.10
N PRO A 119 -11.78 4.90 -7.93
CA PRO A 119 -10.92 4.57 -9.07
C PRO A 119 -11.67 3.67 -10.07
N PRO A 120 -11.28 3.69 -11.37
CA PRO A 120 -11.85 2.78 -12.36
C PRO A 120 -11.76 1.34 -11.88
N LYS A 121 -12.89 0.64 -11.94
CA LYS A 121 -12.93 -0.79 -11.63
C LYS A 121 -12.01 -1.55 -12.60
N GLN A 122 -11.28 -2.51 -12.06
CA GLN A 122 -10.54 -3.47 -12.86
C GLN A 122 -11.44 -4.68 -13.13
N GLU A 123 -11.34 -5.25 -14.33
CA GLU A 123 -12.00 -6.51 -14.72
C GLU A 123 -11.29 -7.70 -14.06
N ARG A 124 -11.26 -7.73 -12.72
CA ARG A 124 -10.62 -8.77 -11.91
C ARG A 124 -11.55 -9.28 -10.83
N THR A 125 -11.39 -10.54 -10.48
CA THR A 125 -12.22 -11.24 -9.49
C THR A 125 -11.72 -10.98 -8.08
N ASN A 126 -12.61 -10.65 -7.15
CA ASN A 126 -12.29 -10.66 -5.72
C ASN A 126 -12.08 -12.13 -5.28
N PRO A 127 -10.88 -12.53 -4.80
CA PRO A 127 -10.58 -13.92 -4.48
C PRO A 127 -11.39 -14.49 -3.30
N TYR A 128 -11.90 -13.63 -2.42
CA TYR A 128 -12.73 -14.05 -1.28
C TYR A 128 -14.18 -14.37 -1.66
N LEU A 129 -14.59 -14.08 -2.90
CA LEU A 129 -15.91 -14.45 -3.40
C LEU A 129 -15.88 -15.82 -4.09
N PRO A 130 -16.97 -16.62 -4.01
CA PRO A 130 -17.05 -17.91 -4.68
C PRO A 130 -16.72 -17.80 -6.18
N ASN A 131 -15.76 -18.59 -6.64
CA ASN A 131 -15.29 -18.54 -8.02
C ASN A 131 -14.67 -19.87 -8.48
N GLN A 132 -14.46 -20.01 -9.79
CA GLN A 132 -13.91 -21.21 -10.44
C GLN A 132 -12.77 -20.87 -11.42
N HIS A 133 -12.04 -19.77 -11.18
CA HIS A 133 -10.94 -19.36 -12.06
C HIS A 133 -9.65 -20.14 -11.78
N TYR A 134 -9.25 -20.29 -10.52
CA TYR A 134 -8.01 -21.00 -10.15
C TYR A 134 -7.91 -22.43 -10.70
N PRO A 135 -8.94 -23.31 -10.71
CA PRO A 135 -8.78 -24.66 -11.25
C PRO A 135 -8.66 -24.64 -12.78
N LYS A 136 -9.35 -23.71 -13.45
CA LYS A 136 -9.24 -23.53 -14.91
C LYS A 136 -7.83 -23.07 -15.30
N LEU A 137 -7.32 -22.07 -14.60
CA LEU A 137 -5.95 -21.58 -14.80
C LEU A 137 -4.93 -22.69 -14.52
N PHE A 138 -5.09 -23.41 -13.40
CA PHE A 138 -4.23 -24.56 -13.07
C PHE A 138 -4.16 -25.57 -14.21
N SER A 139 -5.31 -25.99 -14.74
CA SER A 139 -5.39 -26.95 -15.85
C SER A 139 -4.79 -26.43 -17.16
N GLN A 140 -4.80 -25.11 -17.39
CA GLN A 140 -4.25 -24.49 -18.60
C GLN A 140 -2.72 -24.46 -18.61
N PHE A 141 -2.08 -24.24 -17.46
CA PHE A 141 -0.63 -24.05 -17.38
C PHE A 141 0.15 -25.34 -17.08
N GLN A 142 -0.52 -26.45 -16.71
CA GLN A 142 0.05 -27.81 -16.69
C GLN A 142 1.44 -27.94 -16.02
N GLY A 143 1.66 -27.27 -14.89
CA GLY A 143 2.93 -27.32 -14.17
C GLY A 143 3.87 -26.13 -14.40
N ASP A 144 3.57 -25.23 -15.35
CA ASP A 144 4.29 -23.96 -15.49
C ASP A 144 3.90 -22.99 -14.37
N GLN A 145 4.68 -23.00 -13.28
CA GLN A 145 4.48 -22.11 -12.14
C GLN A 145 4.56 -20.63 -12.50
N ALA A 146 5.49 -20.25 -13.37
CA ALA A 146 5.70 -18.84 -13.73
C ALA A 146 4.54 -18.30 -14.57
N GLY A 147 4.07 -19.09 -15.54
CA GLY A 147 2.87 -18.79 -16.32
C GLY A 147 1.62 -18.73 -15.46
N LEU A 148 1.42 -19.71 -14.57
CA LEU A 148 0.29 -19.77 -13.65
C LEU A 148 0.26 -18.55 -12.71
N ALA A 149 1.38 -18.22 -12.07
CA ALA A 149 1.51 -17.05 -11.20
C ALA A 149 1.11 -15.76 -11.89
N LYS A 150 1.60 -15.55 -13.13
CA LYS A 150 1.24 -14.37 -13.92
C LYS A 150 -0.26 -14.35 -14.24
N ALA A 151 -0.84 -15.49 -14.61
CA ALA A 151 -2.28 -15.58 -14.89
C ALA A 151 -3.14 -15.30 -13.66
N LEU A 152 -2.76 -15.85 -12.50
CA LEU A 152 -3.42 -15.59 -11.21
C LEU A 152 -3.34 -14.10 -10.85
N GLN A 153 -2.18 -13.47 -11.02
CA GLN A 153 -1.99 -12.04 -10.78
C GLN A 153 -2.91 -11.16 -11.64
N HIS A 154 -3.13 -11.55 -12.90
CA HIS A 154 -4.02 -10.82 -13.81
C HIS A 154 -5.51 -11.09 -13.52
N GLN A 155 -5.85 -12.29 -13.06
CA GLN A 155 -7.23 -12.69 -12.81
C GLN A 155 -7.81 -12.11 -11.52
N TYR A 156 -7.01 -12.08 -10.45
CA TYR A 156 -7.49 -11.73 -9.11
C TYR A 156 -7.13 -10.29 -8.70
N GLN A 157 -8.04 -9.66 -7.95
CA GLN A 157 -7.81 -8.39 -7.28
C GLN A 157 -6.80 -8.58 -6.13
N GLY A 158 -6.03 -7.52 -5.84
CA GLY A 158 -5.16 -7.47 -4.65
C GLY A 158 -3.87 -8.29 -4.71
N PHE A 159 -3.75 -9.24 -5.64
CA PHE A 159 -2.55 -10.07 -5.73
C PHE A 159 -1.35 -9.31 -6.32
N GLY A 160 -0.32 -9.18 -5.49
CA GLY A 160 1.02 -8.80 -5.93
C GLY A 160 1.71 -9.92 -6.69
N LYS A 161 2.91 -9.63 -7.21
CA LYS A 161 3.73 -10.64 -7.88
C LYS A 161 4.07 -11.80 -6.94
N ASP A 162 4.44 -11.48 -5.71
CA ASP A 162 4.93 -12.46 -4.73
C ASP A 162 3.77 -13.34 -4.26
N SER A 163 2.66 -12.76 -3.83
CA SER A 163 1.45 -13.51 -3.43
C SER A 163 0.90 -14.41 -4.55
N ALA A 164 0.95 -13.96 -5.81
CA ALA A 164 0.49 -14.78 -6.93
C ALA A 164 1.45 -15.95 -7.24
N ALA A 165 2.76 -15.74 -7.03
CA ALA A 165 3.77 -16.80 -7.16
C ALA A 165 3.62 -17.85 -6.06
N GLU A 166 3.29 -17.40 -4.85
CA GLU A 166 3.05 -18.26 -3.69
C GLU A 166 1.79 -19.12 -3.88
N LEU A 167 0.66 -18.51 -4.27
CA LEU A 167 -0.56 -19.27 -4.59
C LEU A 167 -0.31 -20.27 -5.73
N ALA A 168 0.47 -19.92 -6.74
CA ALA A 168 0.83 -20.85 -7.81
C ALA A 168 1.63 -22.05 -7.28
N ALA A 169 2.58 -21.81 -6.36
CA ALA A 169 3.37 -22.87 -5.72
C ALA A 169 2.49 -23.79 -4.87
N GLU A 170 1.63 -23.23 -4.02
CA GLU A 170 0.71 -23.99 -3.17
C GLU A 170 -0.25 -24.85 -4.01
N LEU A 171 -0.83 -24.31 -5.08
CA LEU A 171 -1.71 -25.07 -5.97
C LEU A 171 -0.98 -26.23 -6.65
N LEU A 172 0.28 -26.05 -7.06
CA LEU A 172 1.09 -27.10 -7.69
C LEU A 172 1.54 -28.19 -6.73
N ALA A 173 1.71 -27.85 -5.46
CA ALA A 173 2.07 -28.80 -4.41
C ALA A 173 0.85 -29.55 -3.83
N ALA A 174 -0.37 -29.09 -4.11
CA ALA A 174 -1.58 -29.59 -3.46
C ALA A 174 -2.28 -30.72 -4.21
N ASP A 175 -2.75 -31.72 -3.46
CA ASP A 175 -3.63 -32.77 -3.98
C ASP A 175 -5.09 -32.28 -4.17
N ASN A 176 -5.50 -31.24 -3.45
CA ASN A 176 -6.84 -30.68 -3.47
C ASN A 176 -6.80 -29.15 -3.66
N LEU A 177 -7.08 -28.71 -4.88
CA LEU A 177 -6.99 -27.28 -5.26
C LEU A 177 -7.92 -26.37 -4.44
N PRO A 178 -9.20 -26.71 -4.18
CA PRO A 178 -10.05 -25.88 -3.32
C PRO A 178 -9.48 -25.66 -1.92
N THR A 179 -8.98 -26.72 -1.30
CA THR A 179 -8.39 -26.65 0.06
C THR A 179 -7.14 -25.78 0.07
N ALA A 180 -6.29 -25.89 -0.95
CA ALA A 180 -5.09 -25.04 -1.08
C ALA A 180 -5.46 -23.57 -1.31
N TYR A 181 -6.44 -23.29 -2.18
CA TYR A 181 -6.90 -21.93 -2.43
C TYR A 181 -7.47 -21.26 -1.16
N GLU A 182 -8.31 -21.98 -0.40
CA GLU A 182 -8.84 -21.49 0.87
C GLU A 182 -7.76 -21.39 1.95
N GLY A 183 -6.81 -22.33 1.98
CA GLY A 183 -5.65 -22.32 2.86
C GLY A 183 -4.79 -21.07 2.66
N PHE A 184 -4.46 -20.77 1.41
CA PHE A 184 -3.74 -19.57 1.01
C PHE A 184 -4.43 -18.29 1.49
N LEU A 185 -5.75 -18.16 1.30
CA LEU A 185 -6.49 -16.97 1.73
C LEU A 185 -6.53 -16.82 3.25
N ARG A 186 -6.57 -17.95 3.98
CA ARG A 186 -6.58 -17.95 5.45
C ARG A 186 -5.31 -17.35 6.06
N HIS A 187 -4.17 -17.41 5.36
CA HIS A 187 -2.95 -16.73 5.81
C HIS A 187 -3.13 -15.21 5.95
N PHE A 188 -4.07 -14.58 5.23
CA PHE A 188 -4.35 -13.15 5.39
C PHE A 188 -5.34 -12.85 6.52
N GLU A 189 -6.19 -13.80 6.88
CA GLU A 189 -7.09 -13.72 8.04
C GLU A 189 -6.33 -13.95 9.36
N HIS A 190 -5.31 -14.80 9.30
CA HIS A 190 -4.42 -15.15 10.40
C HIS A 190 -2.95 -14.99 9.98
N PRO A 191 -2.47 -13.74 9.86
CA PRO A 191 -1.12 -13.47 9.39
C PRO A 191 -0.04 -13.98 10.36
N GLU A 192 1.05 -14.46 9.78
CA GLU A 192 2.32 -14.81 10.42
C GLU A 192 3.42 -13.90 9.85
N PRO A 193 3.49 -12.62 10.31
CA PRO A 193 4.25 -11.58 9.63
C PRO A 193 5.75 -11.88 9.58
N VAL A 194 6.34 -11.79 8.40
CA VAL A 194 7.77 -12.06 8.19
C VAL A 194 8.48 -10.99 7.37
N LEU A 195 9.73 -10.71 7.75
CA LEU A 195 10.71 -10.04 6.92
C LEU A 195 11.61 -11.10 6.28
N ILE A 196 11.78 -11.01 4.97
CA ILE A 196 12.52 -11.95 4.14
C ILE A 196 13.70 -11.22 3.50
N GLU A 197 14.89 -11.76 3.69
CA GLU A 197 16.11 -11.29 3.05
C GLU A 197 16.68 -12.36 2.12
N ASP A 198 16.95 -11.99 0.86
CA ASP A 198 17.61 -12.87 -0.11
C ASP A 198 19.13 -12.91 0.08
N GLN A 199 19.81 -13.84 -0.59
CA GLN A 199 21.28 -13.97 -0.53
C GLN A 199 22.05 -12.72 -0.99
N ARG A 200 21.39 -11.75 -1.64
CA ARG A 200 21.97 -10.48 -2.08
C ARG A 200 21.70 -9.34 -1.10
N GLY A 201 21.10 -9.63 0.06
CA GLY A 201 20.72 -8.65 1.07
C GLY A 201 19.49 -7.82 0.69
N LYS A 202 18.72 -8.24 -0.34
CA LYS A 202 17.49 -7.54 -0.70
C LYS A 202 16.37 -7.99 0.24
N GLN A 203 15.83 -7.03 0.96
CA GLN A 203 14.71 -7.25 1.88
C GLN A 203 13.36 -7.06 1.19
N ARG A 204 12.41 -7.91 1.57
CA ARG A 204 10.97 -7.79 1.33
C ARG A 204 10.22 -8.27 2.57
N PHE A 205 8.93 -7.99 2.64
CA PHE A 205 8.10 -8.41 3.76
C PHE A 205 6.83 -9.07 3.22
N GLU A 206 6.33 -10.08 3.93
CA GLU A 206 5.16 -10.86 3.55
C GLU A 206 4.28 -11.11 4.78
N ALA A 207 2.99 -11.36 4.55
CA ALA A 207 2.03 -11.58 5.63
C ALA A 207 2.16 -12.98 6.27
N PHE A 208 2.85 -13.89 5.61
CA PHE A 208 3.13 -15.26 6.03
C PHE A 208 4.44 -15.75 5.41
N PRO A 209 5.08 -16.81 5.95
CA PRO A 209 6.29 -17.40 5.38
C PRO A 209 6.05 -18.01 3.99
N PRO A 210 7.03 -17.93 3.06
CA PRO A 210 6.92 -18.61 1.77
C PRO A 210 7.01 -20.12 1.95
N LEU A 211 6.35 -20.88 1.07
CA LEU A 211 6.34 -22.34 1.07
C LEU A 211 7.76 -22.93 0.93
N ASP A 212 8.60 -22.30 0.10
CA ASP A 212 10.02 -22.65 -0.05
C ASP A 212 10.94 -21.55 0.53
N PRO A 213 11.45 -21.72 1.76
CA PRO A 213 12.36 -20.78 2.39
C PRO A 213 13.82 -20.93 1.93
N THR A 214 14.12 -21.81 0.96
CA THR A 214 15.50 -22.16 0.60
C THR A 214 16.30 -20.92 0.17
N GLY A 215 17.41 -20.67 0.85
CA GLY A 215 18.29 -19.54 0.57
C GLY A 215 17.76 -18.18 1.02
N LEU A 216 16.71 -18.15 1.85
CA LEU A 216 16.13 -16.96 2.44
C LEU A 216 16.43 -16.90 3.94
N THR A 217 16.69 -15.69 4.44
CA THR A 217 16.68 -15.43 5.89
C THR A 217 15.32 -14.87 6.27
N ILE A 218 14.63 -15.54 7.20
CA ILE A 218 13.27 -15.19 7.64
C ILE A 218 13.31 -14.69 9.08
N THR A 219 12.78 -13.49 9.30
CA THR A 219 12.61 -12.89 10.64
C THR A 219 11.12 -12.72 10.92
N HIS A 220 10.62 -13.33 11.99
CA HIS A 220 9.21 -13.25 12.38
C HIS A 220 8.93 -12.03 13.27
N PHE A 221 7.72 -11.51 13.17
CA PHE A 221 7.21 -10.41 13.99
C PHE A 221 5.87 -10.79 14.63
N ALA A 222 5.51 -10.17 15.75
CA ALA A 222 4.25 -10.50 16.42
C ALA A 222 3.04 -9.94 15.68
N THR A 223 3.20 -8.83 14.94
CA THR A 223 2.12 -8.20 14.18
C THR A 223 2.60 -7.61 12.86
N LEU A 224 1.69 -7.45 11.88
CA LEU A 224 1.97 -6.75 10.63
C LEU A 224 2.45 -5.30 10.88
N SER A 225 1.94 -4.66 11.93
CA SER A 225 2.33 -3.30 12.30
C SER A 225 3.78 -3.22 12.77
N GLU A 226 4.23 -4.19 13.58
CA GLU A 226 5.62 -4.28 14.04
C GLU A 226 6.58 -4.60 12.89
N LEU A 227 6.19 -5.51 11.98
CA LEU A 227 6.92 -5.81 10.75
C LEU A 227 7.14 -4.54 9.91
N LEU A 228 6.10 -3.74 9.70
CA LEU A 228 6.18 -2.52 8.91
C LEU A 228 7.01 -1.44 9.62
N ASP A 229 6.94 -1.33 10.95
CA ASP A 229 7.83 -0.44 11.72
C ASP A 229 9.30 -0.84 11.52
N GLY A 230 9.63 -2.12 11.67
CA GLY A 230 11.00 -2.64 11.48
C GLY A 230 11.52 -2.40 10.05
N TYR A 231 10.72 -2.75 9.04
CA TYR A 231 11.12 -2.61 7.64
C TYR A 231 11.30 -1.14 7.23
N TYR A 232 10.34 -0.27 7.53
CA TYR A 232 10.39 1.12 7.07
C TYR A 232 11.36 2.00 7.86
N ALA A 233 11.67 1.66 9.12
CA ALA A 233 12.75 2.34 9.85
C ALA A 233 14.10 2.10 9.18
N ALA A 234 14.44 0.84 8.88
CA ALA A 234 15.67 0.49 8.18
C ALA A 234 15.72 1.10 6.76
N LYS A 235 14.60 1.06 6.04
CA LYS A 235 14.49 1.60 4.68
C LYS A 235 14.67 3.12 4.63
N ALA A 236 14.00 3.86 5.53
CA ALA A 236 14.09 5.31 5.58
C ALA A 236 15.52 5.78 5.88
N GLU A 237 16.21 5.13 6.82
CA GLU A 237 17.62 5.43 7.13
C GLU A 237 18.53 5.15 5.93
N HIS A 238 18.36 4.00 5.27
CA HIS A 238 19.14 3.65 4.10
C HIS A 238 18.95 4.65 2.95
N ASP A 239 17.70 5.01 2.64
CA ASP A 239 17.41 5.92 1.52
C ASP A 239 17.85 7.36 1.82
N ARG A 240 17.70 7.82 3.08
CA ARG A 240 18.25 9.11 3.52
C ARG A 240 19.77 9.15 3.37
N THR A 241 20.45 8.08 3.76
CA THR A 241 21.91 7.94 3.59
C THR A 241 22.29 7.98 2.10
N LYS A 242 21.56 7.25 1.26
CA LYS A 242 21.78 7.21 -0.19
C LYS A 242 21.52 8.56 -0.86
N GLU A 243 20.50 9.29 -0.44
CA GLU A 243 20.19 10.63 -0.94
C GLU A 243 21.32 11.60 -0.59
N LEU A 244 21.75 11.64 0.67
CA LEU A 244 22.85 12.50 1.13
C LEU A 244 24.15 12.17 0.39
N ALA A 245 24.49 10.89 0.26
CA ALA A 245 25.64 10.42 -0.50
C ALA A 245 25.54 10.85 -1.98
N GLY A 246 24.37 10.74 -2.59
CA GLY A 246 24.11 11.18 -3.95
C GLY A 246 24.31 12.68 -4.15
N GLN A 247 23.87 13.51 -3.20
CA GLN A 247 24.09 14.96 -3.21
C GLN A 247 25.59 15.30 -3.12
N VAL A 248 26.32 14.65 -2.21
CA VAL A 248 27.79 14.84 -2.07
C VAL A 248 28.52 14.38 -3.33
N LEU A 249 28.20 13.19 -3.85
CA LEU A 249 28.80 12.66 -5.08
C LEU A 249 28.53 13.56 -6.28
N LYS A 250 27.35 14.18 -6.37
CA LYS A 250 27.04 15.14 -7.44
C LYS A 250 27.97 16.34 -7.39
N VAL A 251 28.25 16.89 -6.20
CA VAL A 251 29.19 18.00 -6.03
C VAL A 251 30.61 17.56 -6.40
N VAL A 252 31.09 16.44 -5.86
CA VAL A 252 32.44 15.92 -6.13
C VAL A 252 32.64 15.65 -7.63
N ASN A 253 31.68 14.99 -8.29
CA ASN A 253 31.77 14.71 -9.71
C ASN A 253 31.74 15.97 -10.58
N ASN A 254 31.01 17.00 -10.16
CA ASN A 254 31.00 18.29 -10.85
C ASN A 254 32.36 19.00 -10.75
N GLU A 255 32.97 19.04 -9.57
CA GLU A 255 34.30 19.64 -9.39
C GLU A 255 35.39 18.85 -10.11
N LEU A 256 35.40 17.52 -9.97
CA LEU A 256 36.31 16.64 -10.71
C LEU A 256 36.19 16.84 -12.23
N LYS A 257 34.98 17.04 -12.75
CA LYS A 257 34.75 17.33 -14.18
C LYS A 257 35.28 18.71 -14.57
N LYS A 258 35.19 19.72 -13.71
CA LYS A 258 35.79 21.05 -13.96
C LYS A 258 37.31 20.96 -13.97
N ASP A 259 37.92 20.27 -13.00
CA ASP A 259 39.37 20.17 -12.91
C ASP A 259 39.97 19.36 -14.07
N LYS A 260 39.33 18.24 -14.46
CA LYS A 260 39.70 17.51 -15.68
C LYS A 260 39.64 18.38 -16.93
N ARG A 261 38.70 19.33 -17.01
CA ARG A 261 38.62 20.30 -18.12
C ARG A 261 39.71 21.36 -18.05
N LYS A 262 40.12 21.81 -16.86
CA LYS A 262 41.23 22.76 -16.69
C LYS A 262 42.56 22.12 -17.10
N VAL A 263 42.83 20.89 -16.65
CA VAL A 263 44.06 20.16 -17.01
C VAL A 263 44.21 19.98 -18.52
N LYS A 264 43.12 19.72 -19.26
CA LYS A 264 43.17 19.63 -20.73
C LYS A 264 43.45 20.95 -21.46
N LYS A 265 43.33 22.09 -20.77
CA LYS A 265 43.55 23.44 -21.32
C LYS A 265 44.92 24.00 -20.96
N LEU A 266 45.65 23.35 -20.06
CA LEU A 266 47.03 23.61 -19.70
C LEU A 266 47.93 22.72 -20.55
#